data_AF-A0A519M781-F1
#
_entry.id   AF-A0A519M781-F1
#
_cell.length_a   1.000
_cell.length_b   1.000
_cell.length_c   1.000
_cell.angle_alpha   90.00
_cell.angle_beta   90.00
_cell.angle_gamma   90.00
#
_symmetry.space_group_name_H-M   'P 1'
#
loop_
_entity.id
_entity.type
_entity.pdbx_description
1 polymer ?
#
loop_
_entity_poly.entity_id
_entity_poly.type
_entity_poly.pdbx_seq_one_letter_code
_entity_poly.pdbx_strand_id
1 'polypeptide(L)' 'HPEGKAKGPTLSPLYRTAPQAALADPSLHRLLALLDALRTGRARERNLAAQLLEAELMRSHAEAPDAGR' A
#
# COMPACT_ATOMS: atom_id res chain seq x y z
N HIS A 1 8.33 1.15 -11.52
CA HIS A 1 7.67 1.52 -12.80
C HIS A 1 8.73 2.16 -13.68
N PRO A 2 8.79 1.89 -15.00
CA PRO A 2 9.78 2.50 -15.89
C PRO A 2 9.74 4.05 -15.90
N GLU A 3 8.62 4.63 -15.47
CA GLU A 3 8.39 6.09 -15.42
C GLU A 3 8.54 6.69 -14.00
N GLY A 4 9.08 5.93 -13.04
CA GLY A 4 9.27 6.40 -11.66
C GLY A 4 10.21 7.60 -11.61
N LYS A 5 9.75 8.73 -11.04
CA LYS A 5 10.55 9.96 -10.91
C LYS A 5 11.46 9.96 -9.67
N ALA A 6 11.22 9.06 -8.71
CA ALA A 6 11.97 8.96 -7.47
C ALA A 6 13.10 7.91 -7.58
N LYS A 7 14.25 8.21 -6.98
CA LYS A 7 15.39 7.28 -6.90
C LYS A 7 15.27 6.43 -5.63
N GLY A 8 15.57 5.13 -5.73
CA GLY A 8 15.52 4.21 -4.60
C GLY A 8 15.70 2.76 -5.04
N PRO A 9 15.73 1.81 -4.09
CA PRO A 9 15.75 0.39 -4.43
C PRO A 9 14.47 0.01 -5.20
N THR A 10 14.63 -0.79 -6.25
CA THR A 10 13.49 -1.34 -6.98
C THR A 10 12.88 -2.47 -6.18
N LEU A 11 11.56 -2.41 -5.98
CA LEU A 11 10.80 -3.51 -5.42
C LEU A 11 9.93 -4.16 -6.49
N SER A 12 9.97 -5.50 -6.56
CA SER A 12 9.09 -6.26 -7.43
C SER A 12 7.64 -6.12 -6.95
N PRO A 13 6.71 -5.65 -7.80
CA PRO A 13 5.31 -5.53 -7.46
C PRO A 13 4.72 -6.90 -7.08
N LEU A 14 3.74 -6.92 -6.17
CA LEU A 14 3.00 -8.14 -5.83
C LEU A 14 2.23 -8.70 -7.01
N TYR A 15 1.78 -7.81 -7.89
CA TYR A 15 1.05 -8.17 -9.09
C TYR A 15 1.39 -7.19 -10.21
N ARG A 16 1.32 -7.65 -11.46
CA ARG A 16 1.75 -6.87 -12.64
C ARG A 16 1.05 -5.52 -12.79
N THR A 17 -0.20 -5.41 -12.31
CA THR A 17 -1.01 -4.18 -12.36
C THR A 17 -0.98 -3.35 -11.07
N ALA A 18 -0.29 -3.83 -10.02
CA ALA A 18 -0.26 -3.12 -8.74
C ALA A 18 0.28 -1.68 -8.84
N PRO A 19 1.35 -1.39 -9.62
CA PRO A 19 1.81 -0.02 -9.78
C PRO A 19 0.77 0.89 -10.44
N GLN A 20 0.03 0.40 -11.44
CA GLN A 20 -1.03 1.14 -12.11
C GLN A 20 -2.20 1.40 -11.16
N ALA A 21 -2.58 0.40 -10.37
CA ALA A 21 -3.63 0.53 -9.37
C ALA A 21 -3.26 1.54 -8.27
N ALA A 22 -2.00 1.55 -7.82
CA ALA A 22 -1.48 2.52 -6.86
C ALA A 22 -1.45 3.97 -7.39
N LEU A 23 -1.41 4.16 -8.70
CA LEU A 23 -1.53 5.48 -9.31
C LEU A 23 -3.00 5.94 -9.42
N ALA A 24 -3.92 5.00 -9.59
CA ALA A 24 -5.35 5.28 -9.74
C ALA A 24 -6.05 5.52 -8.39
N ASP A 25 -5.62 4.84 -7.33
CA ASP A 25 -6.25 4.91 -6.01
C ASP A 25 -5.20 5.24 -4.91
N PRO A 26 -5.23 6.47 -4.36
CA PRO A 26 -4.34 6.87 -3.28
C PRO A 26 -4.50 6.07 -1.98
N SER A 27 -5.69 5.57 -1.67
CA SER A 27 -5.93 4.74 -0.48
C SER A 27 -5.32 3.36 -0.67
N LEU A 28 -5.50 2.76 -1.85
CA LEU A 28 -4.80 1.52 -2.22
C LEU A 28 -3.28 1.72 -2.22
N HIS A 29 -2.78 2.86 -2.72
CA HIS A 29 -1.35 3.16 -2.69
C HIS A 29 -0.79 3.09 -1.26
N ARG A 30 -1.48 3.69 -0.28
CA ARG A 30 -1.05 3.67 1.13
C ARG A 30 -0.94 2.25 1.66
N LEU A 31 -1.95 1.41 1.39
CA LEU A 31 -1.94 0.01 1.80
C LEU A 31 -0.77 -0.76 1.17
N LEU A 32 -0.53 -0.57 -0.13
CA LEU A 32 0.60 -1.19 -0.84
C LEU A 32 1.95 -0.73 -0.28
N ALA A 33 2.10 0.55 0.06
CA ALA A 33 3.32 1.09 0.66
C ALA A 33 3.60 0.51 2.05
N LEU A 34 2.55 0.36 2.89
CA LEU A 34 2.66 -0.29 4.20
C LEU A 34 3.03 -1.78 4.06
N LEU A 35 2.46 -2.46 3.07
CA LEU A 35 2.80 -3.85 2.76
C LEU A 35 4.24 -4.01 2.27
N ASP A 36 4.74 -3.07 1.47
CA ASP A 36 6.14 -3.06 1.06
C ASP A 36 7.09 -2.83 2.25
N ALA A 37 6.73 -1.95 3.18
CA ALA A 37 7.46 -1.79 4.44
C ALA A 37 7.47 -3.07 5.30
N LEU A 38 6.40 -3.89 5.26
CA LEU A 38 6.38 -5.20 5.90
C LEU A 38 7.32 -6.21 5.22
N ARG A 39 7.43 -6.17 3.89
CA ARG A 39 8.23 -7.10 3.09
C ARG A 39 9.72 -6.81 3.16
N THR A 40 10.11 -5.53 3.21
CA THR A 40 11.52 -5.13 3.06
C THR A 40 12.06 -4.27 4.20
N GLY A 41 11.22 -3.85 5.14
CA GLY A 41 11.63 -3.01 6.26
C GLY A 41 12.44 -3.75 7.32
N ARG A 42 13.17 -2.98 8.13
CA ARG A 42 13.82 -3.44 9.37
C ARG A 42 12.76 -3.79 10.42
N ALA A 43 13.16 -4.49 11.49
CA ALA A 43 12.24 -4.93 12.55
C ALA A 43 11.33 -3.81 13.09
N ARG A 44 11.89 -2.61 13.34
CA ARG A 44 11.11 -1.45 13.79
C ARG A 44 10.09 -0.97 12.74
N GLU A 45 10.50 -0.90 11.48
CA GLU A 45 9.64 -0.45 10.38
C GLU A 45 8.51 -1.45 10.14
N ARG A 46 8.81 -2.75 10.18
CA ARG A 46 7.83 -3.83 10.06
C ARG A 46 6.79 -3.76 11.18
N ASN A 47 7.22 -3.58 12.42
CA ASN A 47 6.29 -3.49 13.55
C ASN A 47 5.36 -2.27 13.42
N LEU A 48 5.90 -1.12 13.00
CA LEU A 48 5.09 0.08 12.77
C LEU A 48 4.15 -0.10 11.57
N ALA A 49 4.64 -0.68 10.47
CA ALA A 49 3.84 -0.94 9.28
C ALA A 49 2.67 -1.90 9.56
N ALA A 50 2.86 -2.91 10.42
CA ALA A 50 1.80 -3.81 10.83
C ALA A 50 0.66 -3.05 11.54
N GLN A 51 1.01 -2.20 12.50
CA GLN A 51 0.03 -1.40 13.25
C GLN A 51 -0.73 -0.42 12.35
N LEU A 52 -0.01 0.26 11.45
CA LEU A 52 -0.63 1.21 10.51
C LEU A 52 -1.51 0.50 9.48
N LEU A 53 -1.09 -0.67 8.99
CA LEU A 53 -1.86 -1.43 8.01
C LEU A 53 -3.19 -1.91 8.60
N GLU A 54 -3.17 -2.41 9.84
CA GLU A 54 -4.37 -2.79 10.56
C GLU A 54 -5.32 -1.59 10.75
N ALA A 55 -4.79 -0.44 11.17
CA ALA A 55 -5.58 0.78 11.34
C ALA A 55 -6.21 1.28 10.02
N GLU A 56 -5.47 1.21 8.91
CA GLU A 56 -5.95 1.64 7.60
C GLU A 56 -7.05 0.71 7.06
N LEU A 57 -6.93 -0.60 7.29
CA LEU A 57 -7.97 -1.58 6.94
C LEU A 57 -9.23 -1.43 7.79
N MET A 58 -9.09 -1.07 9.07
CA MET A 58 -10.25 -0.78 9.91
C MET A 58 -10.96 0.52 9.48
N ARG A 59 -10.20 1.51 9.00
CA ARG A 59 -10.76 2.77 8.47
C ARG A 59 -11.48 2.57 7.15
N SER A 60 -10.92 1.80 6.21
CA SER A 60 -11.57 1.53 4.93
C SER A 60 -12.89 0.76 5.10
N HIS A 61 -13.02 -0.04 6.16
CA HIS A 61 -14.27 -0.68 6.54
C HIS A 61 -15.35 0.30 7.04
N ALA A 62 -14.96 1.51 7.48
CA ALA A 62 -15.86 2.57 7.94
C ALA A 62 -16.27 3.54 6.82
N GLU A 63 -15.53 3.62 5.72
CA GLU A 63 -15.84 4.42 4.53
C GLU A 63 -16.65 3.66 3.47
N ALA A 64 -17.28 2.54 3.82
CA ALA A 64 -18.21 1.83 2.94
C ALA A 64 -19.67 2.24 3.20
N PRO A 65 -20.20 3.34 2.61
CA PRO A 65 -21.60 3.41 2.27
C PRO A 65 -21.80 2.74 0.91
N ASP A 66 -22.68 1.76 0.88
CA ASP A 66 -23.51 1.45 -0.29
C ASP A 66 -22.77 1.04 -1.58
N ALA A 67 -22.22 -0.17 -1.62
CA ALA A 67 -22.15 -0.94 -2.87
C ALA A 67 -23.56 -1.50 -3.17
N GLY A 68 -24.49 -0.58 -3.45
CA GLY A 68 -25.91 -0.84 -3.67
C GLY A 68 -26.49 0.18 -4.63
N ARG A 69 -26.02 0.20 -5.88
CA ARG A 69 -26.78 0.61 -7.08
C ARG A 69 -26.05 0.26 -8.36
#